data_AF-A0A5N9EEI6-F1
#
_entry.id   AF-A0A5N9EEI6-F1
#
_cell.length_a   1.000
_cell.length_b   1.000
_cell.length_c   1.000
_cell.angle_alpha   90.00
_cell.angle_beta   90.00
_cell.angle_gamma   90.00
#
_symmetry.space_group_name_H-M   'P 1'
#
loop_
_entity.id
_entity.type
_entity.pdbx_description
1 polymer ?
#
loop_
_entity_poly.entity_id
_entity_poly.type
_entity_poly.pdbx_seq_one_letter_code
_entity_poly.pdbx_strand_id
1 'polypeptide(L)'
;MIENYLPIVVVFVLVAGFVFVSLVLTHLIGPRVYNPVKMMPYESGVDQVGETRIRFSIRFFLIALLFIIFDIEIIFLYPWAI
;
A
#
# COMPACT_ATOMS: atom_id res chain seq x y z
N MET A 1 11.37 -28.30 12.08
CA MET A 1 10.22 -27.39 12.36
C MET A 1 10.51 -25.96 11.93
N ILE A 2 11.58 -25.30 12.42
CA ILE A 2 11.95 -23.94 11.96
C ILE A 2 12.44 -23.90 10.49
N GLU A 3 13.04 -25.00 10.04
CA GLU A 3 13.51 -25.16 8.65
C GLU A 3 12.39 -25.01 7.61
N ASN A 4 11.14 -25.28 7.98
CA ASN A 4 9.98 -25.11 7.10
C ASN A 4 9.61 -23.63 6.87
N TYR A 5 10.11 -22.72 7.69
CA TYR A 5 9.90 -21.27 7.52
C TYR A 5 10.99 -20.62 6.66
N LEU A 6 12.12 -21.31 6.44
CA LEU A 6 13.22 -20.81 5.62
C LEU A 6 12.77 -20.48 4.18
N PRO A 7 11.96 -21.31 3.49
CA PRO A 7 11.42 -20.97 2.18
C PRO A 7 10.59 -19.67 2.19
N ILE A 8 9.81 -19.43 3.25
CA ILE A 8 8.96 -18.22 3.36
C ILE A 8 9.83 -16.97 3.41
N VAL A 9 10.88 -16.99 4.25
CA VAL A 9 11.81 -15.87 4.39
C VAL A 9 12.58 -15.63 3.10
N VAL A 10 13.04 -16.68 2.43
CA VAL A 10 13.76 -16.58 1.15
C VAL A 10 12.87 -15.95 0.08
N VAL A 11 11.62 -16.39 -0.05
CA VAL A 11 10.67 -15.80 -1.02
C VAL A 11 10.39 -14.34 -0.69
N PHE A 12 10.17 -14.00 0.59
CA PHE A 12 9.95 -12.62 1.00
C PHE A 12 11.12 -11.70 0.62
N VAL A 13 12.35 -12.14 0.90
CA VAL A 13 13.57 -11.38 0.57
C VAL A 13 13.74 -11.25 -0.94
N LEU A 14 13.47 -12.31 -1.72
CA LEU A 14 13.53 -12.27 -3.18
C LEU A 14 12.53 -11.27 -3.76
N VAL A 15 11.28 -11.27 -3.29
CA VAL A 15 10.24 -10.35 -3.77
C VAL A 15 10.57 -8.92 -3.38
N ALA A 16 10.94 -8.68 -2.12
CA ALA A 16 11.32 -7.35 -1.65
C ALA A 16 12.54 -6.81 -2.42
N GLY A 17 13.55 -7.67 -2.63
CA GLY A 17 14.74 -7.35 -3.41
C GLY A 17 14.42 -7.06 -4.87
N PHE A 18 13.54 -7.83 -5.50
CA PHE A 18 13.10 -7.60 -6.87
C PHE A 18 12.39 -6.26 -7.03
N VAL A 19 11.44 -5.94 -6.14
CA VAL A 19 10.74 -4.63 -6.14
C VAL A 19 11.74 -3.49 -5.97
N PHE A 20 12.66 -3.62 -5.00
CA PHE A 20 13.66 -2.61 -4.74
C PHE A 20 14.58 -2.38 -5.95
N VAL A 21 15.16 -3.44 -6.51
CA VAL A 21 16.06 -3.37 -7.67
C VAL A 21 15.32 -2.80 -8.88
N SER A 22 14.08 -3.23 -9.13
CA SER A 22 13.27 -2.72 -10.25
C SER A 22 13.01 -1.22 -10.15
N LEU A 23 12.63 -0.72 -8.96
CA LEU A 23 12.40 0.71 -8.73
C LEU A 23 13.70 1.53 -8.87
N VAL A 24 14.81 1.04 -8.29
CA VAL A 24 16.12 1.70 -8.40
C VAL A 24 16.60 1.74 -9.85
N LEU A 25 16.52 0.63 -10.56
CA LEU A 25 16.95 0.53 -11.94
C LEU A 25 16.12 1.45 -12.85
N THR A 26 14.79 1.47 -12.66
CA THR A 26 13.90 2.38 -13.40
C THR A 26 14.23 3.85 -13.11
N HIS A 27 14.55 4.19 -11.86
CA HIS A 27 14.90 5.56 -11.48
C HIS A 27 16.31 6.00 -11.96
N LEU A 28 17.23 5.06 -12.16
CA LEU A 28 18.58 5.33 -12.66
C LEU A 28 18.64 5.40 -14.19
N ILE A 29 17.96 4.48 -14.90
CA ILE A 29 17.99 4.40 -16.38
C ILE A 29 16.94 5.32 -17.01
N GLY A 30 15.83 5.59 -16.32
CA GLY A 30 14.72 6.36 -16.87
C GLY A 30 15.06 7.83 -17.19
N PRO A 31 14.52 8.40 -18.28
CA PRO A 31 14.78 9.79 -18.66
C PRO A 31 14.23 10.77 -17.62
N ARG A 32 15.12 11.60 -17.07
CA ARG A 32 14.77 12.62 -16.06
C ARG A 32 14.38 13.93 -16.71
N VAL A 33 13.11 14.05 -17.08
CA VAL A 33 12.54 15.32 -17.56
C VAL A 33 11.81 15.99 -16.41
N TYR A 34 12.47 16.99 -15.81
CA TYR A 34 11.88 17.86 -14.81
C TYR A 34 11.18 19.03 -15.51
N ASN A 35 9.85 19.10 -15.35
CA ASN A 35 9.04 20.21 -15.84
C ASN A 35 8.05 20.58 -14.74
N PRO A 36 7.94 21.88 -14.35
CA PRO A 36 6.98 22.31 -13.33
C PRO A 36 5.55 21.85 -13.63
N VAL A 37 5.12 21.89 -14.90
CA VAL A 37 3.79 21.44 -15.32
C VAL A 37 3.60 19.93 -15.15
N LYS A 38 4.65 19.13 -15.37
CA LYS A 38 4.61 17.67 -15.16
C LYS A 38 4.56 17.30 -13.67
N MET A 39 5.09 18.17 -12.80
CA MET A 39 5.11 17.97 -11.35
C MET A 39 3.88 18.56 -10.66
N MET A 40 3.03 19.30 -11.40
CA MET A 40 1.74 19.78 -10.90
C MET A 40 0.75 18.62 -10.79
N PRO A 41 -0.14 18.60 -9.79
CA PRO A 41 -1.15 17.57 -9.71
C PRO A 41 -2.15 17.69 -10.87
N TYR A 42 -2.70 16.54 -11.27
CA TYR A 42 -3.61 16.47 -12.41
C TYR A 42 -5.01 16.95 -12.04
N GLU A 43 -5.52 17.94 -12.80
CA GLU A 43 -6.87 18.52 -12.61
C GLU A 43 -7.55 18.75 -13.99
N SER A 44 -7.47 17.77 -14.89
CA SER A 44 -8.13 17.75 -16.21
C SER A 44 -7.97 19.03 -17.06
N GLY A 45 -6.81 19.69 -16.97
CA GLY A 45 -6.49 20.88 -17.75
C GLY A 45 -6.86 22.22 -17.09
N VAL A 46 -7.33 22.21 -15.85
CA VAL A 46 -7.59 23.41 -15.03
C VAL A 46 -6.52 23.52 -13.95
N ASP A 47 -6.21 24.73 -13.50
CA ASP A 47 -5.35 24.91 -12.33
C ASP A 47 -6.09 24.44 -11.06
N GLN A 48 -5.33 23.97 -10.07
CA GLN A 48 -5.92 23.55 -8.82
C GLN A 48 -6.54 24.75 -8.08
N VAL A 49 -7.83 24.67 -7.76
CA VAL A 49 -8.53 25.70 -7.02
C VAL A 49 -9.10 25.11 -5.73
N GLY A 50 -8.76 25.70 -4.58
CA GLY A 50 -9.35 25.39 -3.28
C GLY A 50 -8.43 24.62 -2.32
N GLU A 51 -8.91 24.40 -1.09
CA GLU A 51 -8.23 23.58 -0.10
C GLU A 51 -8.49 22.09 -0.32
N THR A 52 -7.44 21.28 -0.23
CA THR A 52 -7.52 19.81 -0.33
C THR A 52 -8.06 19.13 0.93
N ARG A 53 -8.36 19.89 1.99
CA ARG A 53 -8.84 19.37 3.28
C ARG A 53 -10.36 19.18 3.27
N ILE A 54 -10.80 18.13 2.60
CA ILE A 54 -12.20 17.70 2.65
C ILE A 54 -12.46 16.81 3.87
N ARG A 55 -13.67 16.90 4.42
CA ARG A 55 -14.13 15.96 5.45
C ARG A 55 -14.37 14.61 4.78
N PHE A 56 -13.51 13.64 5.07
CA PHE A 56 -13.73 12.27 4.64
C PHE A 56 -14.99 11.71 5.31
N SER A 57 -15.73 10.89 4.56
CA SER A 57 -16.96 10.30 5.08
C SER A 57 -16.65 9.35 6.25
N ILE A 58 -17.43 9.45 7.33
CA ILE A 58 -17.35 8.54 8.49
C ILE A 58 -17.55 7.07 8.12
N ARG A 59 -18.13 6.78 6.94
CA ARG A 59 -18.35 5.42 6.44
C ARG A 59 -17.06 4.59 6.39
N PHE A 60 -15.92 5.19 6.02
CA PHE A 60 -14.64 4.47 6.01
C PHE A 60 -14.20 4.05 7.41
N PHE A 61 -14.46 4.88 8.42
CA PHE A 61 -14.18 4.55 9.81
C PHE A 61 -15.06 3.41 10.31
N LEU A 62 -16.37 3.45 10.01
CA LEU A 62 -17.29 2.37 10.40
C LEU A 62 -16.90 1.03 9.76
N ILE A 63 -16.49 1.03 8.48
CA ILE A 63 -16.00 -0.17 7.78
C ILE A 63 -14.72 -0.69 8.45
N ALA A 64 -13.75 0.17 8.74
CA ALA A 64 -12.51 -0.22 9.40
C ALA A 64 -12.74 -0.78 10.81
N LEU A 65 -13.61 -0.13 11.59
CA LEU A 65 -13.96 -0.58 12.94
C LEU A 65 -14.67 -1.93 12.92
N LEU A 66 -15.62 -2.11 12.00
CA LEU A 66 -16.31 -3.39 11.80
C LEU A 66 -15.33 -4.50 11.39
N PHE A 67 -14.40 -4.22 10.47
CA PHE A 67 -13.37 -5.16 10.05
C PHE A 67 -12.50 -5.62 11.24
N ILE A 68 -12.06 -4.69 12.10
CA ILE A 68 -11.26 -5.02 13.28
C ILE A 68 -12.03 -5.91 14.24
N ILE A 69 -13.32 -5.61 14.49
CA ILE A 69 -14.15 -6.42 15.38
C ILE A 69 -14.30 -7.84 14.84
N PHE A 70 -14.58 -8.00 13.55
CA PHE A 70 -14.71 -9.32 12.93
C PHE A 70 -13.39 -10.09 12.88
N ASP A 71 -12.26 -9.42 12.62
CA ASP A 71 -10.94 -10.07 12.63
C ASP A 71 -10.62 -10.64 14.02
N ILE A 72 -10.94 -9.87 15.07
CA ILE A 72 -10.84 -10.34 16.47
C ILE A 72 -11.78 -11.51 16.74
N GLU A 73 -13.03 -11.45 16.28
CA GLU A 73 -13.99 -12.54 16.43
C GLU A 73 -13.47 -13.83 15.79
N ILE A 74 -12.91 -13.75 14.58
CA ILE A 74 -12.34 -14.89 13.87
C ILE A 74 -11.17 -15.50 14.66
N ILE A 75 -10.31 -14.69 15.28
CA ILE A 75 -9.23 -15.17 16.17
C ILE A 75 -9.79 -16.07 17.30
N PHE A 76 -10.96 -15.74 17.85
CA PHE A 76 -11.61 -16.57 18.87
C PHE A 76 -12.33 -17.80 18.31
N LEU A 77 -12.79 -17.74 17.05
CA LEU A 77 -13.43 -18.88 16.38
C LEU A 77 -12.42 -19.93 15.91
N TYR A 78 -11.17 -19.54 15.59
CA TYR A 78 -10.13 -20.47 15.12
C TYR A 78 -9.87 -21.66 16.06
N PRO A 79 -9.69 -21.48 17.39
CA PRO A 79 -9.49 -22.61 18.31
C PRO A 79 -10.72 -23.52 18.49
N TRP A 80 -11.92 -23.04 18.16
CA TRP A 80 -13.13 -23.87 18.16
C TRP A 80 -13.28 -24.66 16.85
N ALA A 81 -12.81 -24.08 15.73
CA ALA A 81 -12.94 -24.68 14.40
C ALA A 81 -11.88 -25.75 14.09
N ILE A 82 -10.72 -25.71 14.77
CA ILE A 82 -9.62 -26.68 14.66
C ILE A 82 -9.71 -27.69 15.79
#